data_AF-A0A1E7FJS1-F1
#
_entry.id   AF-A0A1E7FJS1-F1
#
_cell.length_a   1.000
_cell.length_b   1.000
_cell.length_c   1.000
_cell.angle_alpha   90.00
_cell.angle_beta   90.00
_cell.angle_gamma   90.00
#
_symmetry.space_group_name_H-M   'P 1'
#
loop_
_entity.id
_entity.type
_entity.pdbx_description
1 polymer ?
#
loop_
_entity_poly.entity_id
_entity_poly.type
_entity_poly.pdbx_seq_one_letter_code
_entity_poly.pdbx_strand_id
1 'polypeptide(L)'
;MASLQLSRHARQIGVINEPRILYKRIMKELPRVLMIYDIDMPVETAKKTIRARFYDNKDVKDDRVQEMLIETGYFALETSMLQHKQKNHLMHFLEGYTTPMEAERKRLTSDATIEEQFARN
;
A
#
# COMPACT_ATOMS: atom_id res chain seq x y z
N MET A 1 13.25 -30.15 -28.27
CA MET A 1 13.51 -29.89 -26.84
C MET A 1 14.12 -28.51 -26.52
N ALA A 2 14.59 -27.73 -27.51
CA ALA A 2 15.21 -26.42 -27.28
C ALA A 2 14.24 -25.28 -26.88
N SER A 3 12.97 -25.32 -27.34
CA SER A 3 11.97 -24.27 -27.06
C SER A 3 11.59 -24.17 -25.58
N LEU A 4 11.50 -25.31 -24.88
CA LEU A 4 11.20 -25.36 -23.44
C LEU A 4 12.30 -24.73 -22.58
N GLN A 5 13.55 -24.76 -23.04
CA GLN A 5 14.67 -24.15 -22.32
C GLN A 5 14.71 -22.64 -22.51
N LEU A 6 14.37 -22.12 -23.69
CA LEU A 6 14.22 -20.67 -23.93
C LEU A 6 13.12 -20.05 -23.06
N SER A 7 11.96 -20.71 -22.93
CA SER A 7 10.87 -20.22 -22.05
C SER A 7 11.21 -20.32 -20.56
N ARG A 8 12.10 -21.24 -20.17
CA ARG A 8 12.62 -21.34 -18.81
C ARG A 8 13.70 -20.28 -18.56
N HIS A 9 14.56 -20.01 -19.54
CA HIS A 9 15.55 -18.95 -19.48
C HIS A 9 14.91 -17.56 -19.49
N ALA A 10 13.87 -17.30 -20.29
CA ALA A 10 13.14 -16.03 -20.27
C ALA A 10 12.45 -15.77 -18.92
N ARG A 11 12.04 -16.82 -18.20
CA ARG A 11 11.59 -16.74 -16.80
C ARG A 11 12.74 -16.63 -15.78
N GLN A 12 13.94 -17.08 -16.13
CA GLN A 12 15.17 -16.94 -15.32
C GLN A 12 15.90 -15.62 -15.57
N ILE A 13 15.60 -14.90 -16.66
CA ILE A 13 15.80 -13.45 -16.75
C ILE A 13 14.78 -12.86 -15.78
N GLY A 14 15.01 -13.10 -14.50
CA GLY A 14 14.37 -12.35 -13.45
C GLY A 14 14.72 -10.92 -13.77
N VAL A 15 13.72 -10.11 -14.06
CA VAL A 15 13.85 -8.69 -13.80
C VAL A 15 14.10 -8.67 -12.30
N ILE A 16 15.38 -8.58 -11.88
CA ILE A 16 15.75 -8.52 -10.48
C ILE A 16 15.26 -7.15 -10.01
N ASN A 17 13.97 -7.08 -9.76
CA ASN A 17 13.30 -5.90 -9.26
C ASN A 17 13.64 -5.86 -7.79
N GLU A 18 14.72 -5.16 -7.45
CA GLU A 18 15.13 -5.03 -6.07
C GLU A 18 14.10 -4.19 -5.29
N PRO A 19 13.68 -4.62 -4.08
CA PRO A 19 12.82 -3.81 -3.21
C PRO A 19 13.38 -2.40 -2.98
N ARG A 20 14.70 -2.26 -2.97
CA ARG A 20 15.44 -1.00 -2.83
C ARG A 20 15.14 -0.02 -3.97
N ILE A 21 15.01 -0.49 -5.20
CA ILE A 21 14.75 0.35 -6.37
C ILE A 21 13.33 0.90 -6.29
N LEU A 22 12.35 0.03 -6.01
CA LEU A 22 10.97 0.42 -5.79
C LEU A 22 10.87 1.47 -4.67
N TYR A 23 11.52 1.21 -3.53
CA TYR A 23 11.53 2.15 -2.40
C TYR A 23 12.06 3.52 -2.80
N LYS A 24 13.22 3.59 -3.48
CA LYS A 24 13.78 4.86 -3.96
C LYS A 24 12.84 5.60 -4.91
N ARG A 25 12.15 4.88 -5.81
CA ARG A 25 11.21 5.47 -6.75
C ARG A 25 10.00 6.07 -6.03
N ILE A 26 9.43 5.33 -5.08
CA ILE A 26 8.32 5.83 -4.24
C ILE A 26 8.76 7.09 -3.48
N MET A 27 9.94 7.08 -2.85
CA MET A 27 10.44 8.23 -2.07
C MET A 27 10.62 9.49 -2.92
N LYS A 28 10.98 9.33 -4.21
CA LYS A 28 11.13 10.44 -5.15
C LYS A 28 9.79 11.02 -5.58
N GLU A 29 8.81 10.17 -5.85
CA GLU A 29 7.48 10.60 -6.33
C GLU A 29 6.53 11.02 -5.20
N LEU A 30 6.81 10.62 -3.95
CA LEU A 30 5.94 10.86 -2.80
C LEU A 30 5.52 12.34 -2.61
N PRO A 31 6.43 13.34 -2.66
CA PRO A 31 6.03 14.75 -2.50
C PRO A 31 5.05 15.20 -3.59
N ARG A 32 5.24 14.70 -4.82
CA ARG A 32 4.35 15.00 -5.94
C ARG A 32 2.97 14.37 -5.75
N VAL A 33 2.90 13.13 -5.26
CA VAL A 33 1.63 12.47 -4.92
C VAL A 33 0.90 13.26 -3.83
N LEU A 34 1.57 13.64 -2.74
CA LEU A 34 0.95 14.41 -1.66
C LEU A 34 0.37 15.74 -2.16
N MET A 35 1.08 16.43 -3.06
CA MET A 35 0.62 17.67 -3.69
C MET A 35 -0.60 17.45 -4.61
N ILE A 36 -0.59 16.40 -5.45
CA ILE A 36 -1.69 16.10 -6.37
C ILE A 36 -2.99 15.83 -5.62
N TYR A 37 -2.90 15.16 -4.48
CA TYR A 37 -4.05 14.75 -3.67
C TYR A 37 -4.40 15.73 -2.54
N ASP A 38 -3.67 16.84 -2.44
CA ASP A 38 -3.84 17.85 -1.40
C ASP A 38 -3.87 17.24 0.01
N ILE A 39 -2.91 16.36 0.31
CA ILE A 39 -2.81 15.67 1.59
C ILE A 39 -1.99 16.53 2.56
N ASP A 40 -2.63 17.00 3.62
CA ASP A 40 -2.00 17.80 4.68
C ASP A 40 -1.24 16.91 5.68
N MET A 41 -0.26 16.16 5.17
CA MET A 41 0.64 15.34 5.96
C MET A 41 2.08 15.78 5.73
N PRO A 42 2.90 15.97 6.78
CA PRO A 42 4.31 16.22 6.61
C PRO A 42 4.97 15.10 5.80
N VAL A 43 5.76 15.47 4.78
CA VAL A 43 6.44 14.51 3.89
C VAL A 43 7.26 13.50 4.69
N GLU A 44 7.92 13.93 5.76
CA GLU A 44 8.71 13.04 6.64
C GLU A 44 7.84 12.01 7.38
N THR A 45 6.62 12.37 7.77
CA THR A 45 5.67 11.42 8.37
C THR A 45 5.23 10.39 7.34
N ALA A 46 4.88 10.83 6.12
CA ALA A 46 4.50 9.93 5.04
C ALA A 46 5.63 8.95 4.67
N LYS A 47 6.90 9.43 4.60
CA LYS A 47 8.08 8.59 4.38
C LYS A 47 8.23 7.53 5.48
N LYS A 48 8.05 7.92 6.75
CA LYS A 48 8.12 6.98 7.89
C LYS A 48 7.04 5.90 7.80
N THR A 49 5.80 6.25 7.46
CA THR A 49 4.72 5.27 7.28
C THR A 49 5.05 4.29 6.14
N ILE A 50 5.48 4.80 4.99
CA ILE A 50 5.84 3.93 3.86
C ILE A 50 6.98 3.00 4.25
N ARG A 51 7.99 3.52 4.96
CA ARG A 51 9.08 2.71 5.49
C ARG A 51 8.55 1.59 6.40
N ALA A 52 7.67 1.90 7.36
CA ALA A 52 7.06 0.90 8.23
C ALA A 52 6.37 -0.21 7.42
N ARG A 53 5.53 0.15 6.44
CA ARG A 53 4.83 -0.80 5.57
C ARG A 53 5.74 -1.69 4.73
N PHE A 54 6.91 -1.18 4.32
CA PHE A 54 7.94 -2.01 3.67
C PHE A 54 8.50 -3.06 4.63
N TYR A 55 8.71 -2.69 5.90
CA TYR A 55 9.21 -3.62 6.93
C TYR A 55 8.15 -4.59 7.46
N ASP A 56 6.85 -4.30 7.31
CA ASP A 56 5.78 -5.26 7.65
C ASP A 56 5.92 -6.57 6.86
N ASN A 57 6.50 -6.51 5.65
CA ASN A 57 6.71 -7.66 4.78
C ASN A 57 8.14 -8.24 4.87
N LYS A 58 8.94 -7.86 5.87
CA LYS A 58 10.35 -8.29 6.00
C LYS A 58 10.53 -9.81 6.16
N ASP A 59 9.53 -10.49 6.71
CA ASP A 59 9.61 -11.91 7.07
C ASP A 59 9.24 -12.84 5.89
N VAL A 60 8.84 -12.26 4.75
CA VAL A 60 8.51 -13.02 3.53
C VAL A 60 9.79 -13.59 2.91
N LYS A 61 9.90 -14.92 2.88
CA LYS A 61 11.08 -15.64 2.37
C LYS A 61 10.91 -16.22 0.96
N ASP A 62 9.68 -16.36 0.48
CA ASP A 62 9.40 -16.91 -0.85
C ASP A 62 9.66 -15.84 -1.91
N ASP A 63 10.65 -16.09 -2.78
CA ASP A 63 11.06 -15.19 -3.86
C ASP A 63 9.88 -14.80 -4.77
N ARG A 64 8.95 -15.73 -5.05
CA ARG A 64 7.79 -15.44 -5.91
C ARG A 64 6.83 -14.45 -5.25
N VAL A 65 6.66 -14.56 -3.95
CA VAL A 65 5.83 -13.63 -3.17
C VAL A 65 6.51 -12.28 -3.11
N GLN A 66 7.83 -12.24 -2.95
CA GLN A 66 8.59 -10.98 -2.99
C GLN A 66 8.44 -10.29 -4.35
N GLU A 67 8.63 -11.00 -5.46
CA GLU A 67 8.43 -10.47 -6.82
C GLU A 67 7.01 -9.91 -6.99
N MET A 68 5.99 -10.67 -6.60
CA MET A 68 4.59 -10.24 -6.68
C MET A 68 4.32 -8.98 -5.85
N LEU A 69 4.88 -8.87 -4.64
CA LEU A 69 4.74 -7.69 -3.79
C LEU A 69 5.38 -6.46 -4.43
N ILE A 70 6.52 -6.63 -5.09
CA ILE A 70 7.23 -5.55 -5.75
C ILE A 70 6.46 -5.06 -6.98
N GLU A 71 5.96 -5.97 -7.81
CA GLU A 71 5.09 -5.63 -8.94
C GLU A 71 3.81 -4.92 -8.49
N THR A 72 3.18 -5.42 -7.41
CA THR A 72 2.00 -4.78 -6.81
C THR A 72 2.35 -3.36 -6.31
N GLY A 73 3.54 -3.16 -5.76
CA GLY A 73 4.04 -1.85 -5.35
C GLY A 73 4.22 -0.89 -6.53
N TYR A 74 4.79 -1.35 -7.65
CA TYR A 74 4.92 -0.55 -8.87
C TYR A 74 3.56 -0.18 -9.44
N PHE A 75 2.64 -1.14 -9.53
CA PHE A 75 1.27 -0.90 -9.97
C PHE A 75 0.56 0.13 -9.07
N ALA A 76 0.71 0.02 -7.75
CA ALA A 76 0.12 0.97 -6.81
C ALA A 76 0.70 2.38 -6.97
N LEU A 77 2.00 2.51 -7.22
CA LEU A 77 2.65 3.79 -7.51
C LEU A 77 2.09 4.38 -8.80
N GLU A 78 2.07 3.62 -9.90
CA GLU A 78 1.55 4.07 -11.20
C GLU A 78 0.09 4.52 -11.10
N THR A 79 -0.77 3.73 -10.46
CA THR A 79 -2.19 4.04 -10.26
C THR A 79 -2.38 5.34 -9.45
N SER A 80 -1.48 5.62 -8.51
CA SER A 80 -1.50 6.87 -7.72
C SER A 80 -1.01 8.06 -8.56
N MET A 81 0.00 7.86 -9.42
CA MET A 81 0.52 8.91 -10.31
C MET A 81 -0.46 9.28 -11.43
N LEU A 82 -1.19 8.29 -11.96
CA LEU A 82 -2.23 8.46 -12.98
C LEU A 82 -3.57 8.95 -12.41
N GLN A 83 -3.65 9.22 -11.10
CA GLN A 83 -4.86 9.69 -10.44
C GLN A 83 -6.05 8.73 -10.53
N HIS A 84 -5.81 7.44 -10.75
CA HIS A 84 -6.86 6.42 -10.76
C HIS A 84 -7.37 6.10 -9.35
N LYS A 85 -6.60 6.41 -8.30
CA LYS A 85 -7.05 6.35 -6.90
C LYS A 85 -7.65 7.68 -6.46
N GLN A 86 -8.61 7.64 -5.52
CA GLN A 86 -9.10 8.84 -4.80
C GLN A 86 -8.27 9.14 -3.55
N LYS A 87 -8.32 10.40 -3.07
CA LYS A 87 -7.65 10.87 -1.84
C LYS A 87 -7.86 9.96 -0.64
N ASN A 88 -9.11 9.53 -0.39
CA ASN A 88 -9.44 8.65 0.74
C ASN A 88 -8.63 7.35 0.75
N HIS A 89 -8.41 6.73 -0.42
CA HIS A 89 -7.61 5.50 -0.50
C HIS A 89 -6.16 5.70 -0.06
N LEU A 90 -5.58 6.87 -0.37
CA LEU A 90 -4.21 7.22 0.04
C LEU A 90 -4.17 7.59 1.51
N MET A 91 -5.15 8.32 2.02
CA MET A 91 -5.27 8.64 3.45
C MET A 91 -5.36 7.37 4.30
N HIS A 92 -6.22 6.42 3.91
CA HIS A 92 -6.30 5.12 4.58
C HIS A 92 -4.99 4.34 4.54
N PHE A 93 -4.22 4.49 3.46
CA PHE A 93 -2.89 3.90 3.37
C PHE A 93 -1.85 4.63 4.24
N LEU A 94 -1.89 5.96 4.36
CA LEU A 94 -0.87 6.71 5.09
C LEU A 94 -1.13 6.82 6.60
N GLU A 95 -2.39 6.81 7.02
CA GLU A 95 -2.79 6.98 8.42
C GLU A 95 -3.26 5.66 9.05
N GLY A 96 -3.66 4.69 8.23
CA GLY A 96 -4.41 3.53 8.71
C GLY A 96 -5.89 3.87 8.89
N TYR A 97 -6.67 2.94 9.42
CA TYR A 97 -8.06 3.20 9.82
C TYR A 97 -8.05 3.97 11.15
N THR A 98 -7.75 5.27 11.11
CA THR A 98 -7.73 6.15 12.31
C THR A 98 -9.09 6.76 12.61
N THR A 99 -9.98 6.82 11.63
CA THR A 99 -11.40 7.08 11.89
C THR A 99 -12.09 5.74 12.11
N PRO A 100 -12.79 5.50 13.24
CA PRO A 100 -13.76 4.43 13.26
C PRO A 100 -14.69 4.75 12.10
N MET A 101 -14.64 3.89 11.07
CA MET A 101 -15.56 3.98 9.95
C MET A 101 -16.95 4.22 10.56
N GLU A 102 -17.76 5.07 9.95
CA GLU A 102 -19.18 5.12 10.29
C GLU A 102 -19.85 3.72 10.22
N ALA A 103 -19.18 2.74 9.59
CA ALA A 103 -19.51 1.33 9.64
C ALA A 103 -19.26 0.65 11.00
N GLU A 104 -18.22 1.02 11.77
CA GLU A 104 -18.02 0.55 13.15
C GLU A 104 -19.03 1.19 14.10
N ARG A 105 -19.39 2.47 13.90
CA ARG A 105 -20.52 3.10 14.63
C ARG A 105 -21.87 2.37 14.43
N LYS A 106 -22.00 1.57 13.37
CA LYS A 106 -23.23 0.85 13.00
C LYS A 106 -23.21 -0.65 13.38
N ARG A 107 -22.07 -1.19 13.82
CA ARG A 107 -21.98 -2.59 14.25
C ARG A 107 -22.24 -2.68 15.74
N LEU A 108 -23.45 -3.08 16.10
CA LEU A 108 -23.77 -3.44 17.48
C LEU A 108 -23.15 -4.81 17.79
N THR A 109 -22.13 -4.84 18.65
CA THR A 109 -21.70 -6.08 19.30
C THR A 109 -22.78 -6.48 20.33
N SER A 110 -22.86 -7.77 20.68
CA SER A 110 -23.81 -8.24 21.70
C SER A 110 -23.67 -7.54 23.06
N ASP A 111 -22.50 -6.96 23.30
CA ASP A 111 -22.09 -6.37 24.57
C ASP A 111 -22.15 -4.82 24.54
N ALA A 112 -22.75 -4.23 23.51
CA ALA A 112 -22.84 -2.78 23.38
C ALA A 112 -23.77 -2.17 24.44
N THR A 113 -23.29 -1.10 25.09
CA THR A 113 -24.03 -0.42 26.16
C THR A 113 -25.24 0.36 25.62
N ILE A 114 -26.22 0.61 26.49
CA ILE A 114 -27.46 1.34 26.14
C ILE A 114 -27.14 2.75 25.60
N GLU A 115 -26.12 3.41 26.15
CA GLU A 115 -25.68 4.74 25.70
C GLU A 115 -25.11 4.73 24.27
N GLU A 116 -24.33 3.70 23.92
CA GLU A 116 -23.80 3.50 22.57
C GLU A 116 -24.91 3.22 21.54
N GLN A 117 -26.02 2.61 21.95
CA GLN A 117 -27.20 2.40 21.10
C GLN A 117 -27.95 3.71 20.80
N PHE A 118 -28.05 4.62 21.78
CA PHE A 118 -28.77 5.89 21.65
C PHE A 118 -27.97 7.01 20.99
N ALA A 119 -26.63 6.93 20.99
CA ALA A 119 -25.74 7.85 20.28
C ALA A 119 -25.87 7.80 18.73
N ARG A 120 -26.78 6.97 18.21
CA ARG A 120 -27.02 6.73 16.78
C ARG A 120 -28.06 7.67 16.14
N ASN A 121 -28.78 8.47 16.92
CA ASN A 121 -29.84 9.38 16.41
C ASN A 121 -29.30 10.75 15.99
#